data_AF-A0AA42NSK0-F1
#
_entry.id   AF-A0AA42NSK0-F1
#
_cell.length_a   1.000
_cell.length_b   1.000
_cell.length_c   1.000
_cell.angle_alpha   90.00
_cell.angle_beta   90.00
_cell.angle_gamma   90.00
#
_symmetry.space_group_name_H-M   'P 1'
#
loop_
_entity.id
_entity.type
_entity.pdbx_description
1 polymer ?
#
loop_
_entity_poly.entity_id
_entity_poly.type
_entity_poly.pdbx_seq_one_letter_code
_entity_poly.pdbx_strand_id
1 'polypeptide(L)'
;MIWLIFPCFVFVALGLGLLMSYELRFKCTQLLQSVLPSGRRKITHVMQFAENMYQAASPQKLQSHWHLQQWWILIAGFFLFASILIFAFTRPINSTRIEAEYLKETDPQIYALLNGEMLSPPPQVDETLIQYAIVEATRLEQAYQAQHNTSINASPIEVPPMHTHGSLDTASVDRKWDKINPRYKQRLLMVFKIMKEQHGYELVLLEGYRSPDRQNMLAGNPNTTRAKGYQSYHQFGLAADVAFKRNGKVVITERDPWAMRGYELYGQVAESVGLTWGGRWKSIKDYGHTEYRMPGLKKTREMADQLIAEI
;
A
#
# COMPACT_ATOMS: atom_id res chain seq x y z
N MET A 1 32.56 49.37 2.49
CA MET A 1 32.37 48.10 1.74
C MET A 1 31.69 47.01 2.57
N ILE A 2 32.20 46.62 3.74
CA ILE A 2 31.59 45.56 4.59
C ILE A 2 30.14 45.90 5.02
N TRP A 3 29.87 47.17 5.34
CA TRP A 3 28.52 47.66 5.70
C TRP A 3 27.47 47.60 4.58
N LEU A 4 27.89 47.45 3.31
CA LEU A 4 26.99 47.23 2.17
C LEU A 4 26.84 45.75 1.82
N ILE A 5 27.87 44.95 2.11
CA ILE A 5 27.89 43.51 1.78
C ILE A 5 26.97 42.73 2.73
N PHE A 6 27.01 43.04 4.03
CA PHE A 6 26.16 42.37 5.02
C PHE A 6 24.65 42.50 4.75
N PRO A 7 24.09 43.71 4.54
CA PRO A 7 22.67 43.83 4.20
C PRO A 7 22.35 43.15 2.87
N CYS A 8 23.26 43.17 1.89
CA CYS A 8 23.07 42.46 0.62
C CYS A 8 22.95 40.94 0.84
N PHE A 9 23.78 40.36 1.72
CA PHE A 9 23.70 38.95 2.07
C PHE A 9 22.41 38.60 2.82
N VAL A 10 21.96 39.48 3.73
CA VAL A 10 20.69 39.31 4.46
C VAL A 10 19.49 39.38 3.50
N PHE A 11 19.49 40.31 2.55
CA PHE A 11 18.43 40.41 1.53
C PHE A 11 18.42 39.19 0.61
N VAL A 12 19.58 38.65 0.23
CA VAL A 12 19.68 37.40 -0.54
C VAL A 12 19.16 36.22 0.26
N ALA A 13 19.51 36.10 1.55
CA ALA A 13 19.06 35.02 2.42
C ALA A 13 17.54 35.07 2.67
N LEU A 14 16.98 36.26 2.92
CA LEU A 14 15.53 36.45 3.08
C LEU A 14 14.79 36.19 1.76
N GLY A 15 15.34 36.64 0.64
CA GLY A 15 14.83 36.35 -0.70
C GLY A 15 14.82 34.84 -1.00
N LEU A 16 15.89 34.13 -0.63
CA LEU A 16 15.99 32.67 -0.74
C LEU A 16 14.95 31.95 0.11
N GLY A 17 14.74 32.39 1.36
CA GLY A 17 13.73 31.82 2.25
C GLY A 17 12.30 32.01 1.73
N LEU A 18 11.98 33.22 1.25
CA LEU A 18 10.69 33.54 0.63
C LEU A 18 10.47 32.75 -0.68
N LEU A 19 11.54 32.55 -1.44
CA LEU A 19 11.55 31.71 -2.63
C LEU A 19 11.55 30.21 -2.31
N MET A 20 11.55 29.71 -1.07
CA MET A 20 11.28 28.28 -0.82
C MET A 20 9.79 27.94 -0.81
N SER A 21 8.91 28.94 -0.78
CA SER A 21 7.47 28.76 -0.93
C SER A 21 7.07 28.61 -2.40
N TYR A 22 6.32 27.54 -2.69
CA TYR A 22 5.84 27.22 -4.04
C TYR A 22 4.98 28.34 -4.64
N GLU A 23 4.04 28.89 -3.87
CA GLU A 23 3.13 29.94 -4.35
C GLU A 23 3.89 31.22 -4.72
N LEU A 24 4.91 31.58 -3.95
CA LEU A 24 5.71 32.78 -4.20
C LEU A 24 6.58 32.59 -5.45
N ARG A 25 7.16 31.40 -5.65
CA ARG A 25 7.91 31.06 -6.86
C ARG A 25 7.05 31.21 -8.10
N PHE A 26 5.83 30.67 -8.09
CA PHE A 26 4.91 30.70 -9.22
C PHE A 26 4.52 32.15 -9.58
N LYS A 27 4.19 32.96 -8.57
CA LYS A 27 3.90 34.39 -8.77
C LYS A 27 5.11 35.15 -9.31
N CYS A 28 6.31 34.90 -8.79
CA CYS A 28 7.55 35.51 -9.29
C CYS A 28 7.84 35.12 -10.75
N THR A 29 7.66 33.86 -11.12
CA THR A 29 7.90 33.39 -12.50
C THR A 29 6.93 34.01 -13.49
N GLN A 30 5.65 34.12 -13.12
CA GLN A 30 4.67 34.85 -13.93
C GLN A 30 5.01 36.34 -14.07
N LEU A 31 5.48 36.98 -12.98
CA LEU A 31 5.88 38.38 -13.01
C LEU A 31 7.12 38.59 -13.91
N LEU A 32 8.12 37.71 -13.81
CA LEU A 32 9.34 37.73 -14.63
C LEU A 32 9.02 37.53 -16.12
N GLN A 33 8.10 36.62 -16.43
CA GLN A 33 7.59 36.42 -17.80
C GLN A 33 6.81 37.62 -18.31
N SER A 34 6.09 38.35 -17.45
CA SER A 34 5.34 39.57 -17.83
C SER A 34 6.22 40.81 -18.03
N VAL A 35 7.41 40.86 -17.41
CA VAL A 35 8.38 41.97 -17.50
C VAL A 35 9.39 41.77 -18.66
N LEU A 36 9.30 40.63 -19.35
CA LEU A 36 10.14 40.27 -20.49
C LEU A 36 9.72 40.83 -21.89
N PRO A 37 9.02 41.98 -22.08
CA PRO A 37 9.03 42.62 -23.40
C PRO A 37 10.25 43.54 -23.59
N SER A 38 10.99 43.29 -24.69
CA SER A 38 11.79 44.23 -25.50
C SER A 38 12.97 45.00 -24.87
N GLY A 39 14.00 44.28 -24.43
CA GLY A 39 15.28 44.84 -23.96
C GLY A 39 16.30 45.26 -25.03
N ARG A 40 15.92 45.70 -26.24
CA ARG A 40 16.93 46.06 -27.27
C ARG A 40 17.75 47.31 -26.93
N ARG A 41 17.19 48.28 -26.18
CA ARG A 41 17.91 49.50 -25.73
C ARG A 41 18.88 49.26 -24.57
N LYS A 42 18.73 48.18 -23.79
CA LYS A 42 19.63 47.88 -22.66
C LYS A 42 20.93 47.20 -23.12
N ILE A 43 20.92 46.53 -24.26
CA ILE A 43 22.08 45.80 -24.79
C ILE A 43 23.21 46.76 -25.19
N THR A 44 22.89 47.91 -25.79
CA THR A 44 23.89 48.92 -26.15
C THR A 44 24.62 49.48 -24.94
N HIS A 45 23.91 49.77 -23.84
CA HIS A 45 24.56 50.21 -22.59
C HIS A 45 25.45 49.12 -21.97
N VAL A 46 25.04 47.85 -22.06
CA VAL A 46 25.84 46.71 -21.59
C VAL A 46 27.10 46.53 -22.44
N MET A 47 26.99 46.67 -23.76
CA MET A 47 28.14 46.60 -24.67
C MET A 47 29.13 47.74 -24.42
N GLN A 48 28.64 48.96 -24.25
CA GLN A 48 29.46 50.13 -23.95
C GLN A 48 30.14 50.03 -22.56
N PHE A 49 29.43 49.47 -21.57
CA PHE A 49 30.00 49.15 -20.27
C PHE A 49 31.08 48.07 -20.37
N ALA A 50 30.86 47.00 -21.16
CA ALA A 50 31.84 45.94 -21.37
C ALA A 50 33.11 46.47 -22.07
N GLU A 51 32.95 47.37 -23.04
CA GLU A 51 34.07 48.02 -23.73
C GLU A 51 34.87 48.93 -22.78
N ASN A 52 34.18 49.72 -21.95
CA ASN A 52 34.81 50.52 -20.90
C ASN A 52 35.55 49.66 -19.86
N MET A 53 35.00 48.49 -19.50
CA MET A 53 35.62 47.53 -18.60
C MET A 53 36.87 46.87 -19.21
N TYR A 54 36.82 46.53 -20.50
CA TYR A 54 37.96 45.98 -21.23
C TYR A 54 39.13 46.97 -21.30
N GLN A 55 38.82 48.24 -21.59
CA GLN A 55 39.82 49.32 -21.62
C GLN A 55 40.43 49.60 -20.23
N ALA A 56 39.63 49.47 -19.16
CA ALA A 56 40.08 49.62 -17.77
C ALA A 56 40.98 48.46 -17.28
N ALA A 57 40.98 47.31 -17.97
CA ALA A 57 41.85 46.18 -17.68
C ALA A 57 43.22 46.26 -18.38
N SER A 58 43.47 47.28 -19.21
CA SER A 58 44.74 47.47 -19.92
C SER A 58 45.89 47.85 -18.96
N PRO A 59 47.13 47.35 -19.20
CA PRO A 59 48.28 47.58 -18.31
C PRO A 59 48.61 49.06 -18.03
N GLN A 60 48.24 49.95 -18.96
CA GLN A 60 48.56 51.38 -18.94
C GLN A 60 47.59 52.22 -18.08
N LYS A 61 46.45 51.67 -17.63
CA LYS A 61 45.42 52.40 -16.85
C LYS A 61 45.14 51.81 -15.46
N LEU A 62 46.02 50.94 -14.96
CA LEU A 62 45.82 50.17 -13.73
C LEU A 62 45.50 51.00 -12.48
N GLN A 63 46.13 52.17 -12.29
CA GLN A 63 45.90 52.99 -11.09
C GLN A 63 44.69 53.93 -11.17
N SER A 64 44.26 54.35 -12.37
CA SER A 64 43.20 55.36 -12.50
C SER A 64 41.78 54.78 -12.44
N HIS A 65 41.60 53.48 -12.69
CA HIS A 65 40.28 52.84 -12.79
C HIS A 65 40.07 51.70 -11.77
N TRP A 66 40.76 51.74 -10.63
CA TRP A 66 40.67 50.74 -9.55
C TRP A 66 39.23 50.37 -9.12
N HIS A 67 38.31 51.34 -9.15
CA HIS A 67 36.90 51.11 -8.81
C HIS A 67 36.16 50.20 -9.81
N LEU A 68 36.55 50.20 -11.10
CA LEU A 68 36.01 49.31 -12.13
C LEU A 68 36.51 47.87 -11.95
N GLN A 69 37.71 47.68 -11.39
CA GLN A 69 38.25 46.34 -11.12
C GLN A 69 37.49 45.61 -10.01
N GLN A 70 36.90 46.34 -9.05
CA GLN A 70 36.05 45.74 -7.99
C GLN A 70 34.79 45.07 -8.56
N TRP A 71 34.33 45.46 -9.75
CA TRP A 71 33.19 44.83 -10.41
C TRP A 71 33.50 43.41 -10.88
N TRP A 72 34.77 43.07 -11.17
CA TRP A 72 35.15 41.69 -11.49
C TRP A 72 34.96 40.73 -10.31
N ILE A 73 35.18 41.21 -9.08
CA ILE A 73 34.91 40.44 -7.86
C ILE A 73 33.41 40.19 -7.71
N LEU A 74 32.59 41.21 -7.98
CA LEU A 74 31.12 41.07 -7.93
C LEU A 74 30.57 40.19 -9.05
N ILE A 75 31.13 40.27 -10.27
CA ILE A 75 30.74 39.43 -11.41
C ILE A 75 31.14 37.97 -11.14
N ALA A 76 32.36 37.72 -10.66
CA ALA A 76 32.80 36.37 -10.28
C ALA A 76 31.95 35.80 -9.15
N GLY A 77 31.62 36.61 -8.14
CA GLY A 77 30.69 36.23 -7.08
C GLY A 77 29.30 35.91 -7.62
N PHE A 78 28.76 36.73 -8.53
CA PHE A 78 27.46 36.49 -9.17
C PHE A 78 27.45 35.15 -9.92
N PHE A 79 28.47 34.83 -10.72
CA PHE A 79 28.52 33.55 -11.42
C PHE A 79 28.67 32.36 -10.45
N LEU A 80 29.44 32.50 -9.37
CA LEU A 80 29.57 31.47 -8.34
C LEU A 80 28.23 31.19 -7.66
N PHE A 81 27.50 32.22 -7.22
CA PHE A 81 26.23 32.06 -6.53
C PHE A 81 25.05 31.76 -7.47
N ALA A 82 25.09 32.22 -8.72
CA ALA A 82 24.09 31.90 -9.73
C ALA A 82 24.07 30.40 -10.05
N SER A 83 25.21 29.71 -9.98
CA SER A 83 25.28 28.25 -10.15
C SER A 83 24.48 27.51 -9.06
N ILE A 84 24.58 27.96 -7.81
CA ILE A 84 23.84 27.41 -6.67
C ILE A 84 22.34 27.70 -6.82
N LEU A 85 21.98 28.90 -7.28
CA LEU A 85 20.59 29.28 -7.55
C LEU A 85 19.97 28.45 -8.67
N ILE A 86 20.68 28.29 -9.79
CA ILE A 86 20.23 27.44 -10.90
C ILE A 86 20.04 26.01 -10.41
N PHE A 87 20.99 25.47 -9.65
CA PHE A 87 20.89 24.12 -9.08
C PHE A 87 19.70 23.98 -8.11
N ALA A 88 19.44 24.98 -7.27
CA ALA A 88 18.30 24.99 -6.35
C ALA A 88 16.95 25.12 -7.09
N PHE A 89 16.91 25.83 -8.22
CA PHE A 89 15.71 26.01 -9.04
C PHE A 89 15.41 24.83 -9.98
N THR A 90 16.43 24.11 -10.45
CA THR A 90 16.27 22.98 -11.38
C THR A 90 16.11 21.64 -10.68
N ARG A 91 16.42 21.55 -9.38
CA ARG A 91 16.10 20.39 -8.54
C ARG A 91 14.57 20.23 -8.49
N PRO A 92 13.99 19.14 -9.00
CA PRO A 92 12.55 18.91 -8.87
C PRO A 92 12.21 18.68 -7.39
N ILE A 93 11.31 19.51 -6.85
CA ILE A 93 10.67 19.26 -5.56
C ILE A 93 9.53 18.30 -5.86
N ASN A 94 9.80 17.00 -5.84
CA ASN A 94 8.76 15.99 -6.01
C ASN A 94 7.95 15.88 -4.72
N SER A 95 6.61 15.85 -4.84
CA SER A 95 5.67 15.62 -3.72
C SER A 95 5.99 14.32 -2.97
N THR A 96 6.68 13.40 -3.63
CA THR A 96 7.08 12.09 -3.12
C THR A 96 7.89 12.14 -1.83
N ARG A 97 8.71 13.17 -1.56
CA ARG A 97 9.53 13.18 -0.33
C ARG A 97 8.72 13.52 0.92
N ILE A 98 7.82 14.50 0.82
CA ILE A 98 6.93 14.90 1.91
C ILE A 98 5.89 13.80 2.14
N GLU A 99 5.33 13.24 1.06
CA GLU A 99 4.42 12.09 1.14
C GLU A 99 5.11 10.85 1.73
N ALA A 100 6.37 10.58 1.37
CA ALA A 100 7.15 9.47 1.92
C ALA A 100 7.46 9.64 3.41
N GLU A 101 7.85 10.85 3.85
CA GLU A 101 8.08 11.15 5.26
C GLU A 101 6.78 11.07 6.08
N TYR A 102 5.68 11.59 5.54
CA TYR A 102 4.36 11.44 6.15
C TYR A 102 3.94 9.96 6.24
N LEU A 103 4.09 9.18 5.16
CA LEU A 103 3.79 7.75 5.16
C LEU A 103 4.68 6.98 6.13
N LYS A 104 5.95 7.33 6.24
CA LYS A 104 6.87 6.71 7.20
C LYS A 104 6.42 6.93 8.66
N GLU A 105 5.87 8.11 8.96
CA GLU A 105 5.41 8.44 10.31
C GLU A 105 4.01 7.89 10.62
N THR A 106 3.10 7.91 9.63
CA THR A 106 1.70 7.52 9.81
C THR A 106 1.42 6.04 9.56
N ASP A 107 2.09 5.40 8.60
CA ASP A 107 2.00 3.96 8.33
C ASP A 107 3.36 3.42 7.84
N PRO A 108 4.29 3.14 8.78
CA PRO A 108 5.64 2.70 8.46
C PRO A 108 5.68 1.41 7.62
N GLN A 109 4.61 0.61 7.63
CA GLN A 109 4.55 -0.64 6.87
C GLN A 109 4.06 -0.45 5.43
N ILE A 110 3.17 0.51 5.15
CA ILE A 110 2.91 0.93 3.75
C ILE A 110 4.19 1.52 3.15
N TYR A 111 4.92 2.32 3.92
CA TYR A 111 6.22 2.84 3.51
C TYR A 111 7.25 1.71 3.24
N ALA A 112 7.29 0.70 4.11
CA ALA A 112 8.11 -0.50 3.93
C ALA A 112 7.75 -1.24 2.63
N LEU A 113 6.46 -1.45 2.34
CA LEU A 113 5.99 -2.08 1.11
C LEU A 113 6.38 -1.28 -0.15
N LEU A 114 6.31 0.06 -0.10
CA LEU A 114 6.78 0.93 -1.19
C LEU A 114 8.30 0.83 -1.41
N ASN A 115 9.06 0.53 -0.36
CA ASN A 115 10.50 0.29 -0.43
C ASN A 115 10.85 -1.17 -0.79
N GLY A 116 9.86 -2.02 -1.06
CA GLY A 116 10.07 -3.42 -1.44
C GLY A 116 10.23 -4.39 -0.27
N GLU A 117 10.00 -3.95 0.97
CA GLU A 117 9.92 -4.85 2.13
C GLU A 117 8.59 -5.63 2.07
N MET A 118 8.64 -6.95 2.23
CA MET A 118 7.47 -7.82 2.17
C MET A 118 7.02 -8.25 3.56
N LEU A 119 5.70 -8.33 3.78
CA LEU A 119 5.15 -8.90 5.00
C LEU A 119 5.50 -10.39 5.06
N SER A 120 5.89 -10.86 6.25
CA SER A 120 6.15 -12.26 6.53
C SER A 120 4.90 -12.94 7.11
N PRO A 121 4.62 -14.21 6.72
CA PRO A 121 3.53 -14.95 7.32
C PRO A 121 3.70 -15.17 8.83
N PRO A 122 2.59 -15.13 9.61
CA PRO A 122 2.63 -15.53 11.00
C PRO A 122 2.95 -17.03 11.13
N PRO A 123 3.45 -17.48 12.30
CA PRO A 123 3.68 -18.90 12.55
C PRO A 123 2.37 -19.70 12.42
N GLN A 124 2.51 -20.97 12.01
CA GLN A 124 1.37 -21.87 11.91
C GLN A 124 0.78 -22.12 13.31
N VAL A 125 -0.55 -22.22 13.36
CA VAL A 125 -1.26 -22.49 14.60
C VAL A 125 -1.28 -23.99 14.86
N ASP A 126 -1.16 -24.35 16.13
CA ASP A 126 -1.24 -25.73 16.60
C ASP A 126 -2.55 -26.40 16.14
N GLU A 127 -2.43 -27.57 15.50
CA GLU A 127 -3.55 -28.33 14.97
C GLU A 127 -4.56 -28.71 16.05
N THR A 128 -4.10 -28.94 17.29
CA THR A 128 -4.98 -29.26 18.42
C THR A 128 -5.96 -28.12 18.70
N LEU A 129 -5.53 -26.87 18.62
CA LEU A 129 -6.38 -25.70 18.81
C LEU A 129 -7.47 -25.60 17.75
N ILE A 130 -7.15 -25.98 16.51
CA ILE A 130 -8.11 -26.01 15.41
C ILE A 130 -9.12 -27.14 15.62
N GLN A 131 -8.67 -28.32 16.03
CA GLN A 131 -9.57 -29.44 16.36
C GLN A 131 -10.54 -29.08 17.48
N TYR A 132 -10.05 -28.46 18.56
CA TYR A 132 -10.91 -27.97 19.64
C TYR A 132 -11.96 -26.96 19.13
N ALA A 133 -11.56 -26.05 18.24
CA ALA A 133 -12.46 -25.08 17.67
C ALA A 133 -13.53 -25.70 16.77
N ILE A 134 -13.19 -26.74 15.99
CA ILE A 134 -14.16 -27.50 15.18
C ILE A 134 -15.20 -28.19 16.07
N VAL A 135 -14.75 -28.83 17.15
CA VAL A 135 -15.65 -29.49 18.11
C VAL A 135 -16.59 -28.47 18.75
N GLU A 136 -16.07 -27.33 19.18
CA GLU A 136 -16.88 -26.28 19.81
C GLU A 136 -17.88 -25.65 18.84
N ALA A 137 -17.46 -25.38 17.60
CA ALA A 137 -18.34 -24.90 16.53
C ALA A 137 -19.49 -25.89 16.26
N THR A 138 -19.18 -27.20 16.24
CA THR A 138 -20.18 -28.25 16.06
C THR A 138 -21.22 -28.26 17.19
N ARG A 139 -20.78 -28.09 18.44
CA ARG A 139 -21.69 -28.01 19.60
C ARG A 139 -22.59 -26.77 19.54
N LEU A 140 -22.03 -25.61 19.18
CA LEU A 140 -22.81 -24.38 19.02
C LEU A 140 -23.88 -24.52 17.94
N GLU A 141 -23.55 -25.16 16.82
CA GLU A 141 -24.53 -25.43 15.76
C GLU A 141 -25.63 -26.37 16.25
N GLN A 142 -25.29 -27.46 16.94
CA GLN A 142 -26.27 -28.38 17.51
C GLN A 142 -27.23 -27.67 18.49
N ALA A 143 -26.69 -26.81 19.36
CA ALA A 143 -27.49 -26.02 20.30
C ALA A 143 -28.42 -25.05 19.57
N TYR A 144 -27.93 -24.36 18.54
CA TYR A 144 -28.72 -23.47 17.70
C TYR A 144 -29.88 -24.21 17.02
N GLN A 145 -29.61 -25.37 16.43
CA GLN A 145 -30.62 -26.21 15.79
C GLN A 145 -31.67 -26.71 16.78
N ALA A 146 -31.26 -27.11 17.99
CA ALA A 146 -32.20 -27.55 19.04
C ALA A 146 -33.16 -26.42 19.48
N GLN A 147 -32.66 -25.18 19.56
CA GLN A 147 -33.46 -24.00 19.91
C GLN A 147 -34.42 -23.57 18.79
N HIS A 148 -34.04 -23.76 17.52
CA HIS A 148 -34.83 -23.28 16.38
C HIS A 148 -35.75 -24.34 15.75
N ASN A 149 -35.52 -25.64 16.00
CA ASN A 149 -36.39 -26.72 15.52
C ASN A 149 -37.55 -27.08 16.46
N THR A 150 -37.69 -26.42 17.61
CA THR A 150 -38.79 -26.66 18.56
C THR A 150 -40.06 -25.85 18.29
N SER A 151 -40.12 -25.06 17.21
CA SER A 151 -41.35 -24.36 16.80
C SER A 151 -41.53 -24.28 15.28
N ILE A 152 -42.66 -24.85 14.83
CA ILE A 152 -43.42 -24.58 13.59
C ILE A 152 -43.31 -25.60 12.44
N ASN A 153 -44.50 -26.13 12.11
CA ASN A 153 -44.88 -26.87 10.91
C ASN A 153 -44.39 -26.22 9.59
N ALA A 154 -43.82 -27.06 8.73
CA ALA A 154 -43.89 -27.02 7.27
C ALA A 154 -43.90 -25.64 6.58
N SER A 155 -42.70 -25.08 6.44
CA SER A 155 -42.17 -24.58 5.15
C SER A 155 -40.66 -24.61 5.28
N PRO A 156 -39.90 -25.32 4.42
CA PRO A 156 -38.45 -25.28 4.50
C PRO A 156 -38.02 -23.89 4.05
N ILE A 157 -37.85 -22.98 5.00
CA ILE A 157 -36.90 -21.89 4.84
C ILE A 157 -35.57 -22.63 4.70
N GLU A 158 -35.03 -22.68 3.48
CA GLU A 158 -33.65 -23.10 3.22
C GLU A 158 -32.75 -22.18 4.05
N VAL A 159 -32.53 -22.53 5.32
CA VAL A 159 -31.39 -22.06 6.09
C VAL A 159 -30.21 -22.58 5.28
N PRO A 160 -29.43 -21.71 4.61
CA PRO A 160 -28.28 -22.17 3.86
C PRO A 160 -27.44 -22.97 4.86
N PRO A 161 -27.13 -24.24 4.58
CA PRO A 161 -26.32 -25.05 5.46
C PRO A 161 -25.04 -24.27 5.70
N MET A 162 -24.96 -23.76 6.93
CA MET A 162 -23.81 -23.09 7.46
C MET A 162 -22.64 -24.05 7.29
N HIS A 163 -21.50 -23.56 6.83
CA HIS A 163 -20.36 -24.38 6.46
C HIS A 163 -19.99 -25.33 7.59
N THR A 164 -20.52 -26.55 7.54
CA THR A 164 -19.99 -27.69 8.25
C THR A 164 -18.57 -27.79 7.74
N HIS A 165 -17.59 -27.28 8.49
CA HIS A 165 -16.17 -27.46 8.20
C HIS A 165 -15.99 -28.94 7.90
N GLY A 166 -15.85 -29.24 6.61
CA GLY A 166 -16.15 -30.55 6.07
C GLY A 166 -15.36 -31.61 6.82
N SER A 167 -16.12 -32.46 7.53
CA SER A 167 -15.79 -33.86 7.83
C SER A 167 -14.30 -34.13 8.09
N LEU A 168 -13.86 -33.99 9.34
CA LEU A 168 -12.89 -34.84 10.08
C LEU A 168 -11.53 -35.23 9.45
N ASP A 169 -11.25 -34.89 8.20
CA ASP A 169 -9.98 -35.14 7.53
C ASP A 169 -9.15 -33.85 7.55
N THR A 170 -8.74 -33.47 8.76
CA THR A 170 -7.85 -32.32 8.95
C THR A 170 -6.47 -32.56 8.31
N ALA A 171 -6.14 -33.81 7.99
CA ALA A 171 -4.85 -34.23 7.43
C ALA A 171 -4.68 -33.83 5.96
N SER A 172 -5.78 -33.70 5.19
CA SER A 172 -5.73 -33.23 3.79
C SER A 172 -5.78 -31.71 3.62
N VAL A 173 -5.89 -30.95 4.73
CA VAL A 173 -6.00 -29.49 4.71
C VAL A 173 -4.61 -28.84 4.73
N ASP A 174 -4.30 -28.00 3.73
CA ASP A 174 -3.03 -27.29 3.65
C ASP A 174 -3.09 -25.95 4.40
N ARG A 175 -2.42 -25.89 5.55
CA ARG A 175 -2.33 -24.70 6.42
C ARG A 175 -1.06 -23.89 6.21
N LYS A 176 -0.34 -24.15 5.12
CA LYS A 176 0.93 -23.52 4.82
C LYS A 176 0.75 -22.37 3.85
N TRP A 177 1.71 -21.45 3.89
CA TRP A 177 1.75 -20.25 3.06
C TRP A 177 2.60 -20.44 1.79
N ASP A 178 3.30 -21.57 1.66
CA ASP A 178 4.21 -21.87 0.55
C ASP A 178 3.48 -21.94 -0.79
N LYS A 179 2.27 -22.51 -0.82
CA LYS A 179 1.45 -22.63 -2.03
C LYS A 179 0.44 -21.49 -2.25
N ILE A 180 0.61 -20.39 -1.53
CA ILE A 180 -0.20 -19.18 -1.72
C ILE A 180 0.56 -18.24 -2.65
N ASN A 181 -0.08 -17.84 -3.75
CA ASN A 181 0.53 -16.96 -4.76
C ASN A 181 1.01 -15.65 -4.11
N PRO A 182 2.22 -15.13 -4.42
CA PRO A 182 2.81 -13.99 -3.73
C PRO A 182 1.94 -12.73 -3.74
N ARG A 183 1.21 -12.49 -4.84
CA ARG A 183 0.33 -11.32 -4.97
C ARG A 183 -0.88 -11.41 -4.05
N TYR A 184 -1.44 -12.60 -3.89
CA TYR A 184 -2.55 -12.82 -2.97
C TYR A 184 -2.05 -12.86 -1.52
N LYS A 185 -0.92 -13.53 -1.27
CA LYS A 185 -0.23 -13.60 0.02
C LYS A 185 -0.02 -12.22 0.64
N GLN A 186 0.58 -11.28 -0.09
CA GLN A 186 0.83 -9.94 0.45
C GLN A 186 -0.46 -9.16 0.78
N ARG A 187 -1.52 -9.32 -0.03
CA ARG A 187 -2.83 -8.72 0.26
C ARG A 187 -3.43 -9.32 1.52
N LEU A 188 -3.41 -10.65 1.65
CA LEU A 188 -3.93 -11.34 2.83
C LEU A 188 -3.14 -10.97 4.09
N LEU A 189 -1.82 -10.85 4.02
CA LEU A 189 -1.00 -10.41 5.14
C LEU A 189 -1.30 -8.98 5.55
N MET A 190 -1.60 -8.08 4.60
CA MET A 190 -2.08 -6.75 4.93
C MET A 190 -3.40 -6.79 5.70
N VAL A 191 -4.34 -7.66 5.29
CA VAL A 191 -5.60 -7.86 6.03
C VAL A 191 -5.34 -8.34 7.46
N PHE A 192 -4.46 -9.33 7.66
CA PHE A 192 -4.09 -9.83 8.99
C PHE A 192 -3.55 -8.72 9.88
N LYS A 193 -2.71 -7.86 9.29
CA LYS A 193 -2.10 -6.73 9.97
C LYS A 193 -3.13 -5.69 10.41
N ILE A 194 -3.96 -5.22 9.48
CA ILE A 194 -5.02 -4.22 9.74
C ILE A 194 -6.00 -4.75 10.78
N MET A 195 -6.44 -6.00 10.64
CA MET A 195 -7.36 -6.63 11.61
C MET A 195 -6.78 -6.68 13.02
N LYS A 196 -5.48 -7.00 13.14
CA LYS A 196 -4.80 -7.02 14.44
C LYS A 196 -4.67 -5.62 15.04
N GLU A 197 -4.15 -4.68 14.26
CA GLU A 197 -3.78 -3.35 14.76
C GLU A 197 -4.97 -2.41 14.98
N GLN A 198 -5.95 -2.43 14.07
CA GLN A 198 -7.09 -1.50 14.10
C GLN A 198 -8.33 -2.10 14.79
N HIS A 199 -8.46 -3.42 14.79
CA HIS A 199 -9.67 -4.09 15.28
C HIS A 199 -9.40 -5.07 16.44
N GLY A 200 -8.14 -5.35 16.77
CA GLY A 200 -7.79 -6.28 17.85
C GLY A 200 -8.14 -7.74 17.55
N TYR A 201 -8.31 -8.11 16.28
CA TYR A 201 -8.59 -9.48 15.86
C TYR A 201 -7.31 -10.14 15.35
N GLU A 202 -6.84 -11.16 16.07
CA GLU A 202 -5.76 -12.01 15.60
C GLU A 202 -6.31 -13.07 14.63
N LEU A 203 -5.83 -13.08 13.38
CA LEU A 203 -6.27 -14.05 12.37
C LEU A 203 -5.40 -15.31 12.36
N VAL A 204 -6.03 -16.41 11.94
CA VAL A 204 -5.42 -17.73 11.77
C VAL A 204 -5.78 -18.24 10.38
N LEU A 205 -4.78 -18.73 9.64
CA LEU A 205 -4.99 -19.43 8.38
C LEU A 205 -5.54 -20.84 8.65
N LEU A 206 -6.74 -21.14 8.16
CA LEU A 206 -7.35 -22.47 8.25
C LEU A 206 -7.04 -23.35 7.05
N GLU A 207 -7.03 -22.74 5.85
CA GLU A 207 -6.69 -23.42 4.60
C GLU A 207 -6.22 -22.39 3.57
N GLY A 208 -5.04 -22.60 3.00
CA GLY A 208 -4.53 -21.81 1.87
C GLY A 208 -4.78 -22.57 0.56
N TYR A 209 -3.93 -23.55 0.28
CA TYR A 209 -4.05 -24.40 -0.88
C TYR A 209 -5.05 -25.55 -0.65
N ARG A 210 -5.81 -25.90 -1.70
CA ARG A 210 -6.67 -27.08 -1.70
C ARG A 210 -6.42 -27.90 -2.94
N SER A 211 -6.11 -29.19 -2.76
CA SER A 211 -5.86 -30.06 -3.91
C SER A 211 -7.12 -30.27 -4.76
N PRO A 212 -6.96 -30.54 -6.07
CA PRO A 212 -8.09 -30.92 -6.94
C PRO A 212 -8.86 -32.14 -6.43
N ASP A 213 -8.17 -33.13 -5.88
CA ASP A 213 -8.79 -34.35 -5.35
C ASP A 213 -9.65 -34.06 -4.12
N ARG A 214 -9.13 -33.26 -3.17
CA ARG A 214 -9.89 -32.80 -2.01
C ARG A 214 -11.11 -31.97 -2.43
N GLN A 215 -10.94 -31.07 -3.42
CA GLN A 215 -12.07 -30.31 -3.93
C GLN A 215 -13.14 -31.21 -4.56
N ASN A 216 -12.75 -32.25 -5.29
CA ASN A 216 -13.69 -33.23 -5.84
C ASN A 216 -14.44 -33.99 -4.74
N MET A 217 -13.77 -34.34 -3.63
CA MET A 217 -14.43 -34.93 -2.46
C MET A 217 -15.46 -33.98 -1.85
N LEU A 218 -15.10 -32.70 -1.67
CA LEU A 218 -16.02 -31.68 -1.13
C LEU A 218 -17.21 -31.42 -2.06
N ALA A 219 -17.00 -31.47 -3.38
CA ALA A 219 -18.06 -31.31 -4.37
C ALA A 219 -19.14 -32.40 -4.31
N GLY A 220 -18.89 -33.50 -3.58
CA GLY A 220 -19.92 -34.49 -3.23
C GLY A 220 -21.04 -33.93 -2.35
N ASN A 221 -20.79 -32.79 -1.66
CA ASN A 221 -21.80 -32.07 -0.90
C ASN A 221 -22.09 -30.69 -1.52
N PRO A 222 -23.21 -30.51 -2.26
CA PRO A 222 -23.53 -29.27 -2.96
C PRO A 222 -23.80 -28.08 -2.03
N ASN A 223 -24.01 -28.36 -0.74
CA ASN A 223 -24.17 -27.41 0.33
C ASN A 223 -22.84 -26.79 0.79
N THR A 224 -21.72 -27.51 0.60
CA THR A 224 -20.37 -27.02 0.91
C THR A 224 -19.77 -26.31 -0.30
N THR A 225 -19.79 -26.95 -1.46
CA THR A 225 -19.27 -26.35 -2.68
C THR A 225 -19.87 -26.97 -3.93
N ARG A 226 -20.02 -26.17 -4.98
CA ARG A 226 -20.41 -26.64 -6.32
C ARG A 226 -19.22 -26.69 -7.28
N ALA A 227 -18.05 -26.25 -6.83
CA ALA A 227 -16.83 -26.22 -7.64
C ALA A 227 -16.13 -27.59 -7.61
N LYS A 228 -15.77 -28.10 -8.78
CA LYS A 228 -14.93 -29.30 -8.94
C LYS A 228 -13.43 -28.94 -8.96
N GLY A 229 -12.59 -29.93 -9.21
CA GLY A 229 -11.17 -29.78 -9.53
C GLY A 229 -10.91 -28.61 -10.49
N TYR A 230 -9.97 -27.74 -10.14
CA TYR A 230 -9.58 -26.52 -10.85
C TYR A 230 -10.68 -25.47 -11.05
N GLN A 231 -11.80 -25.54 -10.32
CA GLN A 231 -12.87 -24.53 -10.38
C GLN A 231 -12.86 -23.56 -9.18
N SER A 232 -12.10 -23.86 -8.13
CA SER A 232 -11.92 -23.07 -6.91
C SER A 232 -10.59 -22.32 -6.92
N TYR A 233 -10.57 -21.09 -6.40
CA TYR A 233 -9.35 -20.27 -6.33
C TYR A 233 -8.27 -20.84 -5.39
N HIS A 234 -8.64 -21.68 -4.42
CA HIS A 234 -7.67 -22.37 -3.56
C HIS A 234 -6.68 -23.24 -4.35
N GLN A 235 -7.12 -23.78 -5.49
CA GLN A 235 -6.30 -24.64 -6.34
C GLN A 235 -5.27 -23.84 -7.14
N PHE A 236 -5.37 -22.51 -7.15
CA PHE A 236 -4.45 -21.60 -7.84
C PHE A 236 -3.61 -20.80 -6.84
N GLY A 237 -3.70 -21.10 -5.53
CA GLY A 237 -3.06 -20.30 -4.49
C GLY A 237 -3.63 -18.89 -4.36
N LEU A 238 -4.87 -18.66 -4.82
CA LEU A 238 -5.51 -17.35 -4.91
C LEU A 238 -6.70 -17.20 -3.94
N ALA A 239 -6.91 -18.15 -3.04
CA ALA A 239 -7.90 -18.04 -1.98
C ALA A 239 -7.36 -18.59 -0.66
N ALA A 240 -8.01 -18.19 0.44
CA ALA A 240 -7.72 -18.69 1.76
C ALA A 240 -8.97 -18.60 2.63
N ASP A 241 -9.06 -19.54 3.56
CA ASP A 241 -10.07 -19.57 4.61
C ASP A 241 -9.38 -19.22 5.95
N VAL A 242 -9.99 -18.32 6.73
CA VAL A 242 -9.42 -17.83 7.98
C VAL A 242 -10.40 -17.93 9.15
N ALA A 243 -9.83 -17.95 10.35
CA ALA A 243 -10.52 -17.83 11.62
C ALA A 243 -9.86 -16.79 12.51
N PHE A 244 -10.41 -16.62 13.70
CA PHE A 244 -9.86 -15.72 14.71
C PHE A 244 -9.27 -16.51 15.88
N LYS A 245 -8.25 -15.92 16.52
CA LYS A 245 -7.73 -16.37 17.79
C LYS A 245 -8.18 -15.39 18.88
N ARG A 246 -8.72 -15.93 19.97
CA ARG A 246 -9.12 -15.17 21.17
C ARG A 246 -8.73 -15.95 22.41
N ASN A 247 -7.98 -15.31 23.31
CA ASN A 247 -7.55 -15.90 24.58
C ASN A 247 -6.88 -17.28 24.41
N GLY A 248 -6.00 -17.41 23.41
CA GLY A 248 -5.29 -18.66 23.12
C GLY A 248 -6.12 -19.73 22.38
N LYS A 249 -7.41 -19.51 22.16
CA LYS A 249 -8.30 -20.45 21.45
C LYS A 249 -8.61 -19.96 20.04
N VAL A 250 -8.78 -20.88 19.10
CA VAL A 250 -9.31 -20.57 17.76
C VAL A 250 -10.84 -20.55 17.85
N VAL A 251 -11.46 -19.57 17.20
CA VAL A 251 -12.91 -19.41 17.09
C VAL A 251 -13.24 -19.31 15.60
N ILE A 252 -13.98 -20.30 15.10
CA ILE A 252 -14.21 -20.45 13.64
C ILE A 252 -15.65 -20.12 13.25
N THR A 253 -16.64 -20.42 14.09
CA THR A 253 -18.04 -20.22 13.69
C THR A 253 -18.52 -18.80 13.97
N GLU A 254 -19.25 -18.25 13.00
CA GLU A 254 -20.06 -17.05 13.10
C GLU A 254 -21.25 -17.17 14.07
N ARG A 255 -21.57 -18.37 14.56
CA ARG A 255 -22.53 -18.53 15.67
C ARG A 255 -22.05 -17.85 16.94
N ASP A 256 -20.74 -17.69 17.11
CA ASP A 256 -20.17 -16.79 18.11
C ASP A 256 -20.34 -15.33 17.63
N PRO A 257 -21.11 -14.48 18.35
CA PRO A 257 -21.36 -13.10 17.92
C PRO A 257 -20.10 -12.25 17.76
N TRP A 258 -19.06 -12.52 18.56
CA TRP A 258 -17.78 -11.82 18.44
C TRP A 258 -17.03 -12.24 17.19
N ALA A 259 -17.09 -13.53 16.82
CA ALA A 259 -16.51 -14.02 15.58
C ALA A 259 -17.27 -13.51 14.36
N MET A 260 -18.61 -13.47 14.39
CA MET A 260 -19.41 -12.86 13.31
C MET A 260 -19.02 -11.41 13.09
N ARG A 261 -18.90 -10.61 14.17
CA ARG A 261 -18.43 -9.23 14.07
C ARG A 261 -17.02 -9.14 13.47
N GLY A 262 -16.15 -10.06 13.86
CA GLY A 262 -14.82 -10.20 13.27
C GLY A 262 -14.87 -10.45 11.77
N TYR A 263 -15.76 -11.34 11.31
CA TYR A 263 -15.93 -11.66 9.90
C TYR A 263 -16.47 -10.48 9.08
N GLU A 264 -17.38 -9.67 9.62
CA GLU A 264 -17.84 -8.45 8.95
C GLU A 264 -16.70 -7.45 8.72
N LEU A 265 -15.88 -7.22 9.75
CA LEU A 265 -14.71 -6.34 9.67
C LEU A 265 -13.67 -6.91 8.71
N TYR A 266 -13.39 -8.21 8.81
CA TYR A 266 -12.51 -8.95 7.91
C TYR A 266 -12.92 -8.75 6.45
N GLY A 267 -14.22 -8.90 6.16
CA GLY A 267 -14.76 -8.69 4.81
C GLY A 267 -14.51 -7.29 4.28
N GLN A 268 -14.77 -6.26 5.08
CA GLN A 268 -14.55 -4.85 4.70
C GLN A 268 -13.06 -4.57 4.44
N VAL A 269 -12.18 -5.07 5.30
CA VAL A 269 -10.73 -4.90 5.16
C VAL A 269 -10.22 -5.66 3.93
N ALA A 270 -10.67 -6.89 3.71
CA ALA A 270 -10.32 -7.67 2.53
C ALA A 270 -10.75 -6.97 1.23
N GLU A 271 -11.97 -6.45 1.19
CA GLU A 271 -12.49 -5.66 0.05
C GLU A 271 -11.63 -4.40 -0.19
N SER A 272 -11.19 -3.70 0.86
CA SER A 272 -10.36 -2.49 0.71
C SER A 272 -8.97 -2.73 0.09
N VAL A 273 -8.45 -3.97 0.16
CA VAL A 273 -7.17 -4.36 -0.46
C VAL A 273 -7.37 -5.11 -1.79
N GLY A 274 -8.58 -5.06 -2.34
CA GLY A 274 -8.91 -5.61 -3.65
C GLY A 274 -9.16 -7.12 -3.67
N LEU A 275 -9.49 -7.72 -2.53
CA LEU A 275 -9.95 -9.12 -2.46
C LEU A 275 -11.47 -9.19 -2.58
N THR A 276 -11.98 -10.33 -3.03
CA THR A 276 -13.40 -10.65 -2.95
C THR A 276 -13.65 -11.45 -1.68
N TRP A 277 -14.66 -11.06 -0.91
CA TRP A 277 -15.05 -11.73 0.33
C TRP A 277 -16.25 -12.67 0.14
N GLY A 278 -16.16 -13.88 0.68
CA GLY A 278 -17.19 -14.92 0.55
C GLY A 278 -18.49 -14.60 1.31
N GLY A 279 -18.45 -13.72 2.31
CA GLY A 279 -19.65 -13.25 3.03
C GLY A 279 -20.62 -12.44 2.15
N ARG A 280 -20.16 -11.92 1.00
CA ARG A 280 -21.01 -11.24 0.00
C ARG A 280 -21.73 -12.20 -0.95
N TRP A 281 -21.42 -13.49 -0.95
CA TRP A 281 -22.02 -14.41 -1.91
C TRP A 281 -23.53 -14.53 -1.69
N LYS A 282 -24.28 -14.70 -2.79
CA LYS A 282 -25.75 -14.80 -2.76
C LYS A 282 -26.23 -16.12 -2.16
N SER A 283 -25.42 -17.18 -2.30
CA SER A 283 -25.68 -18.52 -1.79
C SER A 283 -24.38 -19.09 -1.26
N ILE A 284 -24.46 -19.96 -0.24
CA ILE A 284 -23.28 -20.62 0.37
C ILE A 284 -22.29 -19.56 0.89
N LYS A 285 -22.78 -18.61 1.70
CA LYS A 285 -21.94 -17.53 2.25
C LYS A 285 -20.81 -18.10 3.08
N ASP A 286 -19.57 -17.80 2.70
CA ASP A 286 -18.39 -18.23 3.42
C ASP A 286 -17.68 -17.02 4.04
N TYR A 287 -17.92 -16.81 5.33
CA TYR A 287 -17.46 -15.61 6.04
C TYR A 287 -15.95 -15.60 6.28
N GLY A 288 -15.32 -16.77 6.38
CA GLY A 288 -13.87 -16.91 6.52
C GLY A 288 -13.12 -16.83 5.20
N HIS A 289 -13.81 -16.90 4.07
CA HIS A 289 -13.20 -16.99 2.76
C HIS A 289 -12.88 -15.65 2.11
N THR A 290 -11.68 -15.53 1.55
CA THR A 290 -11.36 -14.50 0.55
C THR A 290 -10.71 -15.10 -0.69
N GLU A 291 -10.95 -14.49 -1.83
CA GLU A 291 -10.32 -14.84 -3.11
C GLU A 291 -9.78 -13.60 -3.83
N TYR A 292 -8.62 -13.73 -4.48
CA TYR A 292 -8.12 -12.74 -5.42
C TYR A 292 -8.53 -13.11 -6.85
N ARG A 293 -9.45 -12.32 -7.39
CA ARG A 293 -9.92 -12.45 -8.78
C ARG A 293 -8.90 -11.86 -9.75
N MET A 294 -7.83 -12.61 -9.96
CA MET A 294 -6.75 -12.22 -10.87
C MET A 294 -7.30 -12.00 -12.29
N PRO A 295 -7.09 -10.81 -12.89
CA PRO A 295 -7.46 -10.56 -14.28
C PRO A 295 -6.77 -11.56 -15.23
N GLY A 296 -7.53 -12.13 -16.16
CA GLY A 296 -7.00 -13.07 -17.15
C GLY A 296 -6.74 -14.49 -16.64
N LEU A 297 -7.18 -14.84 -15.42
CA LEU A 297 -7.06 -16.21 -14.90
C LEU A 297 -7.77 -17.22 -15.81
N LYS A 298 -7.00 -18.18 -16.33
CA LYS A 298 -7.52 -19.38 -17.00
C LYS A 298 -7.52 -20.53 -15.99
N LYS A 299 -8.69 -21.11 -15.77
CA LYS A 299 -8.88 -22.20 -14.80
C LYS A 299 -8.43 -23.56 -15.38
N THR A 300 -7.12 -23.69 -15.65
CA THR A 300 -6.48 -24.92 -16.14
C THR A 300 -5.45 -25.44 -15.14
N ARG A 301 -5.07 -26.71 -15.27
CA ARG A 301 -4.06 -27.33 -14.41
C ARG A 301 -2.70 -26.64 -14.56
N GLU A 302 -2.31 -26.33 -15.78
CA GLU A 302 -1.00 -25.74 -16.09
C GLU A 302 -0.87 -24.36 -15.42
N MET A 303 -1.94 -23.56 -15.44
CA MET A 303 -1.92 -22.25 -14.77
C MET A 303 -1.96 -22.38 -13.25
N ALA A 304 -2.64 -23.39 -12.69
CA ALA A 304 -2.58 -23.67 -11.27
C ALA A 304 -1.15 -24.02 -10.82
N ASP A 305 -0.50 -24.94 -11.54
CA ASP A 305 0.87 -25.36 -11.25
C ASP A 305 1.85 -24.18 -11.34
N GLN A 306 1.69 -23.32 -12.35
CA GLN A 306 2.49 -22.09 -12.49
C GLN A 306 2.28 -21.14 -11.31
N LEU A 307 1.04 -20.79 -10.97
CA LEU A 307 0.74 -19.77 -9.96
C LEU A 307 1.13 -20.19 -8.54
N ILE A 308 1.12 -21.49 -8.25
CA ILE A 308 1.54 -22.07 -6.97
C ILE A 308 3.07 -22.12 -6.86
N ALA A 309 3.77 -22.30 -7.98
CA ALA A 309 5.23 -22.32 -8.02
C ALA A 309 5.88 -20.92 -7.98
N GLU A 310 5.09 -19.85 -8.15
CA GLU A 310 5.58 -18.47 -7.97
C GLU A 310 5.92 -18.21 -6.50
N ILE A 311 7.18 -17.85 -6.23
CA ILE A 311 7.72 -17.54 -4.88
C ILE A 311 8.02 -16.05 -4.78
#